data_AF-A0A842VNA8-F1
#
_entry.id   AF-A0A842VNA8-F1
#
_cell.length_a   1.000
_cell.length_b   1.000
_cell.length_c   1.000
_cell.angle_alpha   90.00
_cell.angle_beta   90.00
_cell.angle_gamma   90.00
#
_symmetry.space_group_name_H-M   'P 1'
#
loop_
_entity.id
_entity.type
_entity.pdbx_description
1 polymer ?
#
loop_
_entity_poly.entity_id
_entity_poly.type
_entity_poly.pdbx_seq_one_letter_code
_entity_poly.pdbx_strand_id
1 'polypeptide(L)'
;MRNIQIFLFITFFFCCCNNASKESKQKSDLVSINKMYERYYDAVMSSDPSEFANTFAIQGVLIPHSNILIKGHNSILKWAQKFLDNYSFEGAPSTIDVKIDGVTAHKYWKRLCIYTSKSKNNVTKYNQEFLDILHKENDGTWKIAYQLWLKNDSCYKGSTKTQLSQRYKLIILFQLLLICVILITLIINIKKRKNEYTKLDREYRQLLLSKAADENRIKVFAKRIETLEREIRHRRRETN
;
A
#
# COMPACT_ATOMS: atom_id res chain seq x y z
N MET A 1 47.26 -38.24 1.89
CA MET A 1 46.08 -37.73 2.64
C MET A 1 45.74 -36.26 2.29
N ARG A 2 45.72 -35.89 1.00
CA ARG A 2 45.44 -34.49 0.56
C ARG A 2 44.12 -34.35 -0.24
N ASN A 3 43.50 -35.47 -0.63
CA ASN A 3 42.31 -35.49 -1.49
C ASN A 3 40.97 -35.58 -0.72
N ILE A 4 41.00 -35.77 0.60
CA ILE A 4 39.78 -35.89 1.44
C ILE A 4 39.20 -34.52 1.81
N GLN A 5 40.00 -33.44 1.83
CA GLN A 5 39.51 -32.09 2.14
C GLN A 5 38.69 -31.44 1.00
N ILE A 6 38.90 -31.85 -0.26
CA ILE A 6 38.17 -31.29 -1.41
C ILE A 6 36.73 -31.81 -1.48
N PHE A 7 36.48 -33.04 -1.02
CA PHE A 7 35.14 -33.63 -1.04
C PHE A 7 34.19 -33.03 0.01
N LEU A 8 34.72 -32.50 1.12
CA LEU A 8 33.93 -31.91 2.20
C LEU A 8 33.46 -30.47 1.90
N PHE A 9 34.11 -29.79 0.95
CA PHE A 9 33.72 -28.44 0.53
C PHE A 9 32.61 -28.42 -0.53
N ILE A 10 32.51 -29.45 -1.36
CA ILE A 10 31.51 -29.53 -2.44
C ILE A 10 30.11 -29.87 -1.90
N THR A 11 30.01 -30.65 -0.82
CA THR A 11 28.72 -30.99 -0.19
C THR A 11 28.10 -29.83 0.58
N PHE A 12 28.89 -28.84 1.04
CA PHE A 12 28.34 -27.68 1.76
C PHE A 12 27.67 -26.65 0.84
N PHE A 13 28.01 -26.64 -0.46
CA PHE A 13 27.47 -25.65 -1.40
C PHE A 13 26.06 -25.98 -1.92
N PHE A 14 25.62 -27.25 -1.85
CA PHE A 14 24.30 -27.66 -2.35
C PHE A 14 23.13 -27.43 -1.38
N CYS A 15 23.38 -27.02 -0.12
CA CYS A 15 22.30 -26.88 0.87
C CYS A 15 21.65 -25.48 0.91
N CYS A 16 22.23 -24.46 0.26
CA CYS A 16 21.76 -23.07 0.41
C CYS A 16 20.65 -22.63 -0.56
N CYS A 17 20.29 -23.41 -1.58
CA CYS A 17 19.36 -22.96 -2.62
C CYS A 17 17.86 -23.19 -2.33
N ASN A 18 17.49 -23.87 -1.23
CA ASN A 18 16.08 -24.25 -0.99
C ASN A 18 15.24 -23.25 -0.19
N ASN A 19 15.82 -22.16 0.34
CA ASN A 19 15.08 -21.21 1.17
C ASN A 19 14.40 -20.09 0.37
N ALA A 20 15.00 -19.65 -0.74
CA ALA A 20 14.45 -18.55 -1.55
C ALA A 20 13.08 -18.87 -2.19
N SER A 21 12.82 -20.14 -2.54
CA SER A 21 11.53 -20.56 -3.12
C SER A 21 10.39 -20.64 -2.09
N LYS A 22 10.71 -20.87 -0.81
CA LYS A 22 9.70 -20.93 0.27
C LYS A 22 9.17 -19.54 0.62
N GLU A 23 10.07 -18.56 0.70
CA GLU A 23 9.69 -17.18 1.04
C GLU A 23 8.80 -16.53 -0.03
N SER A 24 9.16 -16.72 -1.32
CA SER A 24 8.36 -16.18 -2.42
C SER A 24 6.96 -16.81 -2.47
N LYS A 25 6.86 -18.12 -2.23
CA LYS A 25 5.57 -18.84 -2.16
C LYS A 25 4.72 -18.36 -0.98
N GLN A 26 5.31 -18.21 0.22
CA GLN A 26 4.59 -17.69 1.39
C GLN A 26 4.06 -16.28 1.15
N LYS A 27 4.84 -15.40 0.51
CA LYS A 27 4.38 -14.05 0.15
C LYS A 27 3.19 -14.07 -0.81
N SER A 28 3.22 -14.92 -1.83
CA SER A 28 2.10 -15.11 -2.76
C SER A 28 0.84 -15.63 -2.06
N ASP A 29 1.02 -16.57 -1.12
CA ASP A 29 -0.07 -17.15 -0.35
C ASP A 29 -0.69 -16.15 0.61
N LEU A 30 0.12 -15.30 1.25
CA LEU A 30 -0.38 -14.21 2.08
C LEU A 30 -1.25 -13.22 1.28
N VAL A 31 -0.82 -12.84 0.07
CA VAL A 31 -1.62 -11.99 -0.82
C VAL A 31 -2.95 -12.67 -1.19
N SER A 32 -2.91 -13.95 -1.51
CA SER A 32 -4.10 -14.74 -1.88
C SER A 32 -5.09 -14.89 -0.71
N ILE A 33 -4.57 -15.12 0.51
CA ILE A 33 -5.37 -15.14 1.74
C ILE A 33 -6.01 -13.77 1.98
N ASN A 34 -5.26 -12.68 1.86
CA ASN A 34 -5.80 -11.33 2.04
C ASN A 34 -6.94 -11.04 1.05
N LYS A 35 -6.77 -11.41 -0.22
CA LYS A 35 -7.82 -11.27 -1.24
C LYS A 35 -9.07 -12.11 -0.94
N MET A 36 -8.91 -13.31 -0.39
CA MET A 36 -10.05 -14.12 0.06
C MET A 36 -10.81 -13.41 1.19
N TYR A 37 -10.10 -12.80 2.15
CA TYR A 37 -10.75 -12.04 3.22
C TYR A 37 -11.40 -10.75 2.72
N GLU A 38 -10.82 -10.05 1.74
CA GLU A 38 -11.50 -8.92 1.07
C GLU A 38 -12.87 -9.35 0.55
N ARG A 39 -12.95 -10.47 -0.17
CA ARG A 39 -14.23 -11.05 -0.62
C ARG A 39 -15.17 -11.39 0.54
N TYR A 40 -14.64 -11.96 1.62
CA TYR A 40 -15.43 -12.24 2.84
C TYR A 40 -16.05 -10.96 3.40
N TYR A 41 -15.27 -9.88 3.51
CA TYR A 41 -15.77 -8.62 4.06
C TYR A 41 -16.74 -7.94 3.11
N ASP A 42 -16.43 -7.91 1.82
CA ASP A 42 -17.30 -7.35 0.80
C ASP A 42 -18.66 -8.05 0.83
N ALA A 43 -18.69 -9.37 0.94
CA ALA A 43 -19.92 -10.15 1.07
C ALA A 43 -20.74 -9.79 2.32
N VAL A 44 -20.08 -9.57 3.47
CA VAL A 44 -20.77 -9.11 4.69
C VAL A 44 -21.33 -7.69 4.50
N MET A 45 -20.53 -6.78 3.94
CA MET A 45 -20.91 -5.37 3.77
C MET A 45 -22.00 -5.18 2.71
N SER A 46 -21.99 -6.00 1.66
CA SER A 46 -23.01 -6.01 0.60
C SER A 46 -24.25 -6.84 0.95
N SER A 47 -24.27 -7.49 2.13
CA SER A 47 -25.33 -8.44 2.53
C SER A 47 -25.53 -9.58 1.52
N ASP A 48 -24.43 -10.14 0.98
CA ASP A 48 -24.42 -11.29 0.07
C ASP A 48 -24.07 -12.59 0.82
N PRO A 49 -25.07 -13.38 1.25
CA PRO A 49 -24.82 -14.63 1.97
C PRO A 49 -24.24 -15.74 1.10
N SER A 50 -24.44 -15.68 -0.23
CA SER A 50 -23.88 -16.65 -1.17
C SER A 50 -22.37 -16.47 -1.26
N GLU A 51 -21.92 -15.24 -1.49
CA GLU A 51 -20.49 -14.94 -1.57
C GLU A 51 -19.79 -15.14 -0.22
N PHE A 52 -20.47 -14.85 0.89
CA PHE A 52 -19.99 -15.18 2.22
C PHE A 52 -19.72 -16.69 2.37
N ALA A 53 -20.71 -17.54 2.05
CA ALA A 53 -20.56 -18.99 2.14
C ALA A 53 -19.47 -19.51 1.19
N ASN A 54 -19.29 -18.89 0.03
CA ASN A 54 -18.26 -19.26 -0.95
C ASN A 54 -16.82 -19.00 -0.45
N THR A 55 -16.62 -18.20 0.61
CA THR A 55 -15.30 -18.04 1.23
C THR A 55 -14.88 -19.24 2.09
N PHE A 56 -15.84 -20.09 2.46
CA PHE A 56 -15.60 -21.33 3.21
C PHE A 56 -15.32 -22.51 2.27
N ALA A 57 -14.60 -23.49 2.79
CA ALA A 57 -14.45 -24.78 2.12
C ALA A 57 -15.81 -25.49 2.06
N ILE A 58 -15.98 -26.46 1.15
CA ILE A 58 -17.24 -27.21 1.00
C ILE A 58 -17.66 -27.85 2.33
N GLN A 59 -16.69 -28.40 3.07
CA GLN A 59 -16.85 -29.01 4.40
C GLN A 59 -16.51 -28.04 5.54
N GLY A 60 -16.50 -26.74 5.26
CA GLY A 60 -16.13 -25.70 6.21
C GLY A 60 -17.03 -25.70 7.44
N VAL A 61 -16.49 -25.19 8.54
CA VAL A 61 -17.14 -25.16 9.84
C VAL A 61 -17.11 -23.75 10.40
N LEU A 62 -18.28 -23.24 10.77
CA LEU A 62 -18.44 -21.97 11.46
C LEU A 62 -18.91 -22.22 12.90
N ILE A 63 -18.21 -21.63 13.86
CA ILE A 63 -18.53 -21.70 15.29
C ILE A 63 -18.74 -20.26 15.79
N PRO A 64 -19.97 -19.73 15.71
CA PRO A 64 -20.31 -18.43 16.26
C PRO A 64 -20.38 -18.50 17.80
N HIS A 65 -20.45 -17.33 18.47
CA HIS A 65 -20.46 -17.24 19.95
C HIS A 65 -21.56 -18.02 20.66
N SER A 66 -22.62 -18.42 19.96
CA SER A 66 -23.67 -19.27 20.53
C SER A 66 -23.25 -20.74 20.71
N ASN A 67 -22.01 -21.10 20.35
CA ASN A 67 -21.47 -22.46 20.37
C ASN A 67 -22.27 -23.47 19.52
N ILE A 68 -23.06 -22.99 18.57
CA ILE A 68 -23.77 -23.85 17.61
C ILE A 68 -22.82 -24.14 16.46
N LEU A 69 -22.42 -25.40 16.32
CA LEU A 69 -21.59 -25.84 15.19
C LEU A 69 -22.40 -25.78 13.88
N ILE A 70 -21.96 -24.97 12.93
CA ILE A 70 -22.56 -24.89 11.59
C ILE A 70 -21.60 -25.52 10.60
N LYS A 71 -21.95 -26.69 10.06
CA LYS A 71 -21.07 -27.48 9.19
C LYS A 71 -21.60 -27.55 7.76
N GLY A 72 -20.68 -27.35 6.81
CA GLY A 72 -20.90 -27.45 5.38
C GLY A 72 -21.47 -26.19 4.76
N HIS A 73 -21.14 -25.97 3.49
CA HIS A 73 -21.49 -24.78 2.73
C HIS A 73 -22.98 -24.41 2.81
N ASN A 74 -23.88 -25.37 2.56
CA ASN A 74 -25.34 -25.12 2.59
C ASN A 74 -25.84 -24.63 3.97
N SER A 75 -25.28 -25.14 5.06
CA SER A 75 -25.66 -24.74 6.42
C SER A 75 -25.14 -23.33 6.73
N ILE A 76 -23.90 -23.04 6.29
CA ILE A 76 -23.28 -21.72 6.42
C ILE A 76 -24.07 -20.68 5.62
N LEU A 77 -24.48 -21.00 4.39
CA LEU A 77 -25.33 -20.15 3.55
C LEU A 77 -26.64 -19.80 4.26
N LYS A 78 -27.38 -20.81 4.76
CA LYS A 78 -28.64 -20.58 5.48
C LYS A 78 -28.46 -19.72 6.73
N TRP A 79 -27.38 -19.96 7.47
CA TRP A 79 -27.05 -19.14 8.64
C TRP A 79 -26.72 -17.71 8.23
N ALA A 80 -25.90 -17.53 7.20
CA ALA A 80 -25.47 -16.22 6.71
C ALA A 80 -26.67 -15.41 6.20
N GLN A 81 -27.58 -16.03 5.45
CA GLN A 81 -28.83 -15.41 4.99
C GLN A 81 -29.62 -14.88 6.18
N LYS A 82 -29.94 -15.75 7.15
CA LYS A 82 -30.68 -15.35 8.35
C LYS A 82 -29.98 -14.22 9.11
N PHE A 83 -28.66 -14.28 9.23
CA PHE A 83 -27.88 -13.28 9.94
C PHE A 83 -27.88 -11.93 9.22
N LEU A 84 -27.58 -11.90 7.93
CA LEU A 84 -27.52 -10.68 7.11
C LEU A 84 -28.91 -10.08 6.85
N ASP A 85 -29.98 -10.88 6.86
CA ASP A 85 -31.36 -10.37 6.78
C ASP A 85 -31.76 -9.55 8.01
N ASN A 86 -31.18 -9.84 9.17
CA ASN A 86 -31.55 -9.21 10.45
C ASN A 86 -30.63 -8.07 10.88
N TYR A 87 -29.42 -8.01 10.33
CA TYR A 87 -28.38 -7.07 10.77
C TYR A 87 -27.69 -6.41 9.57
N SER A 88 -27.35 -5.13 9.71
CA SER A 88 -26.32 -4.49 8.88
C SER A 88 -25.03 -4.31 9.68
N PHE A 89 -23.93 -4.22 8.95
CA PHE A 89 -22.58 -4.28 9.50
C PHE A 89 -21.80 -3.04 9.11
N GLU A 90 -21.10 -2.48 10.09
CA GLU A 90 -20.01 -1.55 9.84
C GLU A 90 -18.81 -1.99 10.67
N GLY A 91 -17.61 -1.89 10.10
CA GLY A 91 -16.39 -2.22 10.80
C GLY A 91 -15.21 -2.32 9.86
N ALA A 92 -14.02 -2.18 10.44
CA ALA A 92 -12.77 -2.46 9.74
C ALA A 92 -12.10 -3.65 10.42
N PRO A 93 -11.65 -4.66 9.66
CA PRO A 93 -10.86 -5.73 10.22
C PRO A 93 -9.48 -5.23 10.63
N SER A 94 -8.95 -5.80 11.71
CA SER A 94 -7.57 -5.64 12.14
C SER A 94 -6.95 -7.03 12.22
N THR A 95 -6.16 -7.38 11.20
CA THR A 95 -5.40 -8.62 11.21
C THR A 95 -4.25 -8.49 12.21
N ILE A 96 -4.08 -9.51 13.06
CA ILE A 96 -3.01 -9.53 14.06
C ILE A 96 -1.90 -10.46 13.61
N ASP A 97 -2.25 -11.69 13.20
CA ASP A 97 -1.26 -12.70 12.83
C ASP A 97 -1.79 -13.65 11.76
N VAL A 98 -0.92 -14.07 10.85
CA VAL A 98 -1.17 -15.09 9.82
C VAL A 98 0.07 -15.95 9.72
N LYS A 99 -0.05 -17.26 9.96
CA LYS A 99 1.03 -18.22 9.74
C LYS A 99 0.61 -19.25 8.70
N ILE A 100 1.48 -19.44 7.71
CA ILE A 100 1.25 -20.32 6.56
C ILE A 100 2.18 -21.52 6.66
N ASP A 101 1.60 -22.72 6.64
CA ASP A 101 2.30 -24.00 6.64
C ASP A 101 1.82 -24.88 5.48
N GLY A 102 2.51 -24.74 4.35
CA GLY A 102 2.22 -25.49 3.13
C GLY A 102 0.83 -25.18 2.55
N VAL A 103 -0.10 -26.12 2.71
CA VAL A 103 -1.50 -26.05 2.21
C VAL A 103 -2.48 -25.65 3.32
N THR A 104 -1.98 -25.32 4.50
CA THR A 104 -2.78 -24.84 5.63
C THR A 104 -2.25 -23.50 6.11
N ALA A 105 -3.12 -22.73 6.74
CA ALA A 105 -2.71 -21.53 7.45
C ALA A 105 -3.63 -21.32 8.65
N HIS A 106 -3.17 -20.59 9.65
CA HIS A 106 -4.04 -20.05 10.69
C HIS A 106 -3.93 -18.53 10.73
N LYS A 107 -5.06 -17.88 11.00
CA LYS A 107 -5.15 -16.44 11.15
C LYS A 107 -5.86 -16.11 12.44
N TYR A 108 -5.20 -15.30 13.27
CA TYR A 108 -5.83 -14.67 14.42
C TYR A 108 -6.07 -13.18 14.09
N TRP A 109 -7.30 -12.73 14.29
CA TRP A 109 -7.68 -11.36 13.94
C TRP A 109 -8.79 -10.82 14.82
N LYS A 110 -8.87 -9.49 14.87
CA LYS A 110 -9.88 -8.77 15.63
C LYS A 110 -10.65 -7.84 14.72
N ARG A 111 -11.87 -7.52 15.09
CA ARG A 111 -12.61 -6.42 14.45
C ARG A 111 -13.46 -5.70 15.48
N LEU A 112 -13.53 -4.38 15.33
CA LEU A 112 -14.60 -3.60 15.94
C LEU A 112 -15.79 -3.66 14.98
N CYS A 113 -16.87 -4.28 15.42
CA CYS A 113 -18.11 -4.34 14.67
C CYS A 113 -19.18 -3.46 15.29
N ILE A 114 -19.91 -2.77 14.43
CA ILE A 114 -21.15 -2.09 14.72
C ILE A 114 -22.25 -2.88 14.02
N TYR A 115 -23.19 -3.39 14.82
CA TYR A 115 -24.35 -4.12 14.36
C TYR A 115 -25.56 -3.21 14.48
N THR A 116 -26.29 -3.01 13.39
CA THR A 116 -27.59 -2.35 13.43
C THR A 116 -28.66 -3.38 13.16
N SER A 117 -29.51 -3.64 14.17
CA SER A 117 -30.68 -4.51 13.99
C SER A 117 -31.65 -3.84 13.04
N LYS A 118 -31.95 -4.48 11.90
CA LYS A 118 -32.87 -3.96 10.89
C LYS A 118 -34.31 -3.86 11.41
N SER A 119 -34.71 -4.70 12.37
CA SER A 119 -36.06 -4.72 12.93
C SER A 119 -36.25 -3.77 14.12
N LYS A 120 -35.24 -3.61 14.98
CA LYS A 120 -35.35 -2.81 16.22
C LYS A 120 -34.66 -1.45 16.13
N ASN A 121 -33.95 -1.18 15.04
CA ASN A 121 -33.08 0.00 14.86
C ASN A 121 -32.07 0.20 16.02
N ASN A 122 -31.73 -0.88 16.72
CA ASN A 122 -30.78 -0.85 17.83
C ASN A 122 -29.37 -1.06 17.29
N VAL A 123 -28.48 -0.13 17.63
CA VAL A 123 -27.06 -0.18 17.29
C VAL A 123 -26.29 -0.77 18.47
N THR A 124 -25.53 -1.84 18.23
CA THR A 124 -24.66 -2.45 19.24
C THR A 124 -23.23 -2.53 18.74
N LYS A 125 -22.26 -2.32 19.63
CA LYS A 125 -20.83 -2.36 19.31
C LYS A 125 -20.16 -3.53 20.01
N TYR A 126 -19.31 -4.22 19.28
CA TYR A 126 -18.58 -5.38 19.77
C TYR A 126 -17.14 -5.35 19.30
N ASN A 127 -16.22 -5.75 20.17
CA ASN A 127 -14.91 -6.21 19.74
C ASN A 127 -14.99 -7.72 19.62
N GLN A 128 -14.81 -8.21 18.40
CA GLN A 128 -14.84 -9.63 18.11
C GLN A 128 -13.44 -10.11 17.80
N GLU A 129 -13.13 -11.30 18.32
CA GLU A 129 -11.88 -12.00 18.07
C GLU A 129 -12.19 -13.32 17.36
N PHE A 130 -11.36 -13.64 16.37
CA PHE A 130 -11.53 -14.80 15.52
C PHE A 130 -10.23 -15.60 15.46
N LEU A 131 -10.38 -16.91 15.41
CA LEU A 131 -9.33 -17.82 15.00
C LEU A 131 -9.85 -18.61 13.80
N ASP A 132 -9.17 -18.43 12.68
CA ASP A 132 -9.51 -19.09 11.44
C ASP A 132 -8.42 -20.08 11.05
N ILE A 133 -8.83 -21.30 10.69
CA ILE A 133 -7.99 -22.30 10.05
C ILE A 133 -8.36 -22.31 8.58
N LEU A 134 -7.36 -22.12 7.73
CA LEU A 134 -7.49 -22.02 6.29
C LEU A 134 -6.90 -23.25 5.62
N HIS A 135 -7.47 -23.62 4.50
CA HIS A 135 -6.96 -24.67 3.63
C HIS A 135 -6.86 -24.17 2.20
N LYS A 136 -5.84 -24.63 1.49
CA LYS A 136 -5.64 -24.37 0.07
C LYS A 136 -6.20 -25.55 -0.72
N GLU A 137 -7.23 -25.29 -1.51
CA GLU A 137 -7.87 -26.26 -2.38
C GLU A 137 -6.92 -26.68 -3.53
N ASN A 138 -7.27 -27.76 -4.24
CA ASN A 138 -6.46 -28.31 -5.33
C ASN A 138 -6.27 -27.33 -6.51
N ASP A 139 -7.19 -26.38 -6.69
CA ASP A 139 -7.10 -25.30 -7.69
C ASP A 139 -6.19 -24.13 -7.24
N GLY A 140 -5.60 -24.23 -6.04
CA GLY A 140 -4.73 -23.22 -5.46
C GLY A 140 -5.46 -22.11 -4.71
N THR A 141 -6.80 -22.12 -4.67
CA THR A 141 -7.58 -21.12 -3.92
C THR A 141 -7.54 -21.39 -2.42
N TRP A 142 -7.47 -20.32 -1.62
CA TRP A 142 -7.57 -20.42 -0.16
C TRP A 142 -9.03 -20.32 0.28
N LYS A 143 -9.42 -21.16 1.24
CA LYS A 143 -10.77 -21.20 1.82
C LYS A 143 -10.70 -21.31 3.34
N ILE A 144 -11.75 -20.84 4.02
CA ILE A 144 -11.91 -21.01 5.46
C ILE A 144 -12.39 -22.45 5.74
N ALA A 145 -11.54 -23.26 6.37
CA ALA A 145 -11.91 -24.60 6.81
C ALA A 145 -12.62 -24.56 8.17
N TYR A 146 -12.13 -23.74 9.10
CA TYR A 146 -12.76 -23.50 10.40
C TYR A 146 -12.70 -22.01 10.73
N GLN A 147 -13.80 -21.44 11.21
CA GLN A 147 -13.82 -20.10 11.81
C GLN A 147 -14.45 -20.17 13.18
N LEU A 148 -13.68 -19.77 14.19
CA LEU A 148 -14.08 -19.77 15.59
C LEU A 148 -14.21 -18.34 16.06
N TRP A 149 -15.38 -18.00 16.60
CA TRP A 149 -15.66 -16.70 17.17
C TRP A 149 -15.34 -16.78 18.67
N LEU A 150 -14.14 -16.35 19.07
CA LEU A 150 -13.58 -16.62 20.40
C LEU A 150 -14.21 -15.76 21.50
N LYS A 151 -14.34 -14.46 21.26
CA LYS A 151 -14.79 -13.50 22.28
C LYS A 151 -15.75 -12.49 21.68
N ASN A 152 -16.83 -12.22 22.40
CA ASN A 152 -17.75 -11.12 22.12
C ASN A 152 -17.80 -10.24 23.35
N ASP A 153 -16.78 -9.42 23.56
CA ASP A 153 -16.90 -8.39 24.57
C ASP A 153 -17.83 -7.34 23.99
N SER A 154 -19.03 -7.22 24.58
CA SER A 154 -19.85 -6.03 24.38
C SER A 154 -19.01 -4.85 24.84
N CYS A 155 -18.42 -4.16 23.88
CA CYS A 155 -17.75 -2.90 24.12
C CYS A 155 -18.88 -1.93 24.41
N TYR A 156 -19.12 -1.66 25.69
CA TYR A 156 -20.17 -0.80 26.25
C TYR A 156 -21.47 -1.47 26.72
N LYS A 157 -21.59 -1.61 28.04
CA LYS A 157 -22.82 -1.26 28.78
C LYS A 157 -22.57 0.07 29.50
N GLY A 158 -22.87 1.21 28.85
CA GLY A 158 -22.96 2.51 29.54
C GLY A 158 -22.02 3.63 29.06
N SER A 159 -22.64 4.74 28.61
CA SER A 159 -22.11 6.09 28.27
C SER A 159 -21.86 6.45 26.79
N THR A 160 -22.97 6.65 26.10
CA THR A 160 -23.13 7.41 24.85
C THR A 160 -22.10 8.53 24.58
N LYS A 161 -21.51 8.49 23.37
CA LYS A 161 -20.95 9.60 22.55
C LYS A 161 -19.53 10.12 22.79
N THR A 162 -18.93 10.06 23.99
CA THR A 162 -17.72 10.87 24.24
C THR A 162 -16.40 10.25 23.73
N GLN A 163 -16.19 8.94 23.91
CA GLN A 163 -14.90 8.29 23.55
C GLN A 163 -14.72 8.00 22.05
N LEU A 164 -15.81 7.73 21.33
CA LEU A 164 -15.72 7.57 19.87
C LEU A 164 -15.26 8.88 19.23
N SER A 165 -15.79 10.01 19.69
CA SER A 165 -15.39 11.34 19.20
C SER A 165 -13.89 11.59 19.35
N GLN A 166 -13.25 11.08 20.41
CA GLN A 166 -11.82 11.25 20.63
C GLN A 166 -10.96 10.46 19.64
N ARG A 167 -11.36 9.22 19.29
CA ARG A 167 -10.62 8.43 18.30
C ARG A 167 -10.75 9.00 16.88
N TYR A 168 -11.95 9.42 16.49
CA TYR A 168 -12.13 10.11 15.20
C TYR A 168 -11.38 11.45 15.16
N LYS A 169 -11.38 12.21 16.26
CA LYS A 169 -10.54 13.42 16.38
C LYS A 169 -9.06 13.11 16.20
N LEU A 170 -8.55 12.02 16.78
CA LEU A 170 -7.15 11.63 16.64
C LEU A 170 -6.80 11.24 15.20
N ILE A 171 -7.67 10.49 14.52
CA ILE A 171 -7.49 10.09 13.11
C ILE A 171 -7.51 11.33 12.20
N ILE A 172 -8.48 12.24 12.40
CA ILE A 172 -8.56 13.50 11.64
C ILE A 172 -7.31 14.36 11.90
N LEU A 173 -6.86 14.46 13.16
CA LEU A 173 -5.65 15.21 13.51
C LEU A 173 -4.41 14.63 12.81
N PHE A 174 -4.30 13.29 12.76
CA PHE A 174 -3.20 12.61 12.07
C PHE A 174 -3.24 12.83 10.56
N GLN A 175 -4.43 12.77 9.93
CA GLN A 175 -4.60 13.06 8.51
C GLN A 175 -4.24 14.52 8.18
N LEU A 176 -4.67 15.48 9.01
CA LEU A 176 -4.30 16.89 8.85
C LEU A 176 -2.79 17.09 8.98
N LEU A 177 -2.15 16.43 9.95
CA LEU A 177 -0.70 16.51 10.14
C LEU A 177 0.06 15.93 8.94
N LEU A 178 -0.40 14.80 8.38
CA LEU A 178 0.15 14.21 7.17
C LEU A 178 0.01 15.16 5.96
N ILE A 179 -1.16 15.78 5.78
CA ILE A 179 -1.40 16.79 4.73
C ILE A 179 -0.45 17.98 4.91
N CYS A 180 -0.26 18.48 6.13
CA CYS A 180 0.69 19.56 6.41
C CYS A 180 2.12 19.18 6.04
N VAL A 181 2.59 17.96 6.36
CA VAL A 181 3.92 17.48 5.98
C VAL A 181 4.09 17.44 4.46
N ILE A 182 3.07 16.96 3.73
CA ILE A 182 3.07 16.94 2.26
C ILE A 182 3.15 18.35 1.69
N LEU A 183 2.34 19.29 2.21
CA LEU A 183 2.35 20.68 1.76
C LEU A 183 3.67 21.39 2.04
N ILE A 184 4.26 21.20 3.22
CA ILE A 184 5.60 21.74 3.55
C ILE A 184 6.65 21.21 2.58
N THR A 185 6.62 19.90 2.30
CA THR A 185 7.54 19.27 1.35
C THR A 185 7.39 19.84 -0.06
N LEU A 186 6.15 20.04 -0.52
CA LEU A 186 5.86 20.69 -1.81
C LEU A 186 6.38 22.12 -1.86
N ILE A 187 6.15 22.93 -0.81
CA ILE A 187 6.64 24.31 -0.73
C ILE A 187 8.18 24.38 -0.79
N ILE A 188 8.86 23.49 -0.06
CA ILE A 188 10.33 23.40 -0.10
C ILE A 188 10.80 23.07 -1.52
N ASN A 189 10.16 22.11 -2.20
CA ASN A 189 10.51 21.72 -3.56
C ASN A 189 10.28 22.86 -4.57
N ILE A 190 9.17 23.59 -4.45
CA ILE A 190 8.87 24.78 -5.28
C ILE A 190 9.93 25.87 -5.07
N LYS A 191 10.31 26.16 -3.82
CA LYS A 191 11.37 27.14 -3.52
C LYS A 191 12.71 26.72 -4.12
N LYS A 192 13.07 25.43 -4.01
CA LYS A 192 14.29 24.88 -4.61
C LYS A 192 14.30 25.10 -6.13
N ARG A 193 13.22 24.73 -6.83
CA ARG A 193 13.10 24.96 -8.28
C ARG A 193 13.18 26.44 -8.65
N LYS A 194 12.52 27.33 -7.89
CA LYS A 194 12.61 28.79 -8.14
C LYS A 194 14.04 29.32 -8.05
N ASN A 195 14.83 28.82 -7.10
CA ASN A 195 16.24 29.18 -6.98
C ASN A 195 17.07 28.66 -8.17
N GLU A 196 16.82 27.42 -8.62
CA GLU A 196 17.46 26.84 -9.80
C GLU A 196 17.14 27.66 -11.06
N TYR A 197 15.88 28.04 -11.28
CA TYR A 197 15.48 28.92 -12.39
C TYR A 197 16.15 30.30 -12.32
N THR A 198 16.24 30.90 -11.13
CA THR A 198 16.88 32.21 -10.96
C THR A 198 18.38 32.13 -11.28
N LYS A 199 19.03 31.02 -10.91
CA LYS A 199 20.43 30.77 -11.25
C LYS A 199 20.61 30.64 -12.77
N LEU A 200 19.75 29.84 -13.41
CA LEU A 200 19.78 29.63 -14.87
C LEU A 200 19.55 30.93 -15.65
N ASP A 201 18.62 31.79 -15.21
CA ASP A 201 18.36 33.10 -15.83
C ASP A 201 19.59 34.02 -15.74
N ARG A 202 20.29 34.04 -14.59
CA ARG A 202 21.54 34.81 -14.45
C ARG A 202 22.63 34.30 -15.38
N GLU A 203 22.82 32.99 -15.45
CA GLU A 203 23.81 32.36 -16.36
C GLU A 203 23.49 32.69 -17.83
N TYR A 204 22.21 32.60 -18.21
CA TYR A 204 21.75 32.96 -19.54
C TYR A 204 21.99 34.44 -19.88
N ARG A 205 21.68 35.37 -18.97
CA ARG A 205 21.96 36.80 -19.15
C ARG A 205 23.46 37.09 -19.30
N GLN A 206 24.31 36.42 -18.51
CA GLN A 206 25.77 36.56 -18.63
C GLN A 206 26.26 36.09 -20.00
N LEU A 207 25.72 34.98 -20.51
CA LEU A 207 26.03 34.48 -21.86
C LEU A 207 25.59 35.45 -22.96
N LEU A 208 24.42 36.10 -22.82
CA LEU A 208 23.97 37.11 -23.78
C LEU A 208 24.88 38.35 -23.76
N LEU A 209 25.30 38.80 -22.58
CA LEU A 209 26.22 39.93 -22.44
C LEU A 209 27.60 39.62 -23.04
N SER A 210 28.12 38.41 -22.85
CA SER A 210 29.40 38.01 -23.46
C SER A 210 29.32 37.99 -24.98
N LYS A 211 28.23 37.43 -25.54
CA LYS A 211 27.99 37.45 -27.00
C LYS A 211 27.90 38.86 -27.56
N ALA A 212 27.16 39.75 -26.90
CA ALA A 212 27.06 41.15 -27.31
C ALA A 212 28.42 41.89 -27.25
N ALA A 213 29.25 41.57 -26.25
CA ALA A 213 30.60 42.12 -26.15
C ALA A 213 31.50 41.62 -27.30
N ASP A 214 31.41 40.35 -27.66
CA ASP A 214 32.14 39.77 -28.79
C ASP A 214 31.69 40.38 -30.13
N GLU A 215 30.38 40.55 -30.36
CA GLU A 215 29.86 41.24 -31.54
C GLU A 215 30.39 42.69 -31.65
N ASN A 216 30.43 43.42 -30.53
CA ASN A 216 30.98 44.78 -30.52
C ASN A 216 32.49 44.78 -30.81
N ARG A 217 33.26 43.81 -30.28
CA ARG A 217 34.68 43.66 -30.61
C ARG A 217 34.88 43.41 -32.10
N ILE A 218 34.09 42.51 -32.71
CA ILE A 218 34.14 42.22 -34.15
C ILE A 218 33.86 43.50 -34.96
N LYS A 219 32.84 44.29 -34.59
CA LYS A 219 32.52 45.57 -35.26
C LYS A 219 33.67 46.58 -35.16
N VAL A 220 34.32 46.69 -34.01
CA VAL A 220 35.49 47.58 -33.81
C VAL A 220 36.67 47.14 -34.69
N PHE A 221 36.95 45.83 -34.75
CA PHE A 221 38.01 45.29 -35.62
C PHE A 221 37.72 45.55 -37.11
N ALA A 222 36.49 45.30 -37.57
CA ALA A 222 36.10 45.58 -38.96
C ALA A 222 36.29 47.06 -39.33
N LYS A 223 35.87 47.98 -38.46
CA LYS A 223 36.08 49.42 -38.66
C LYS A 223 37.57 49.82 -38.73
N ARG A 224 38.42 49.16 -37.93
CA ARG A 224 39.87 49.38 -37.97
C ARG A 224 40.48 48.89 -39.29
N ILE A 225 40.06 47.73 -39.79
CA ILE A 225 40.47 47.20 -41.10
C ILE A 225 40.11 48.18 -42.21
N GLU A 226 38.85 48.65 -42.26
CA GLU A 226 38.43 49.65 -43.25
C GLU A 226 39.25 50.94 -43.22
N THR A 227 39.65 51.37 -42.01
CA THR A 227 40.49 52.57 -41.83
C THR A 227 41.89 52.33 -42.39
N LEU A 228 42.50 51.18 -42.07
CA LEU A 228 43.82 50.80 -42.59
C LEU A 228 43.81 50.64 -44.11
N GLU A 229 42.75 50.07 -44.69
CA GLU A 229 42.60 49.97 -46.15
C GLU A 229 42.50 51.34 -46.82
N ARG A 230 41.84 52.32 -46.19
CA ARG A 230 41.81 53.71 -46.67
C ARG A 230 43.19 54.35 -46.62
N GLU A 231 43.93 54.19 -45.52
CA GLU A 231 45.29 54.70 -45.38
C GLU A 231 46.24 54.09 -46.42
N ILE A 232 46.16 52.77 -46.64
CA ILE A 232 46.96 52.08 -47.67
C ILE A 232 46.63 52.62 -49.07
N ARG A 233 45.33 52.78 -49.39
CA ARG A 233 44.91 53.37 -50.68
C ARG A 233 45.41 54.80 -50.85
N HIS A 234 45.40 55.60 -49.80
CA HIS A 234 45.93 56.96 -49.82
C HIS A 234 47.42 56.97 -50.14
N ARG A 235 48.22 56.21 -49.37
CA ARG A 235 49.68 56.12 -49.58
C ARG A 235 50.05 55.64 -50.98
N ARG A 236 49.31 54.67 -51.52
CA ARG A 236 49.52 54.20 -52.91
C ARG A 236 49.29 55.28 -53.96
N ARG A 237 48.38 56.23 -53.71
CA ARG A 237 48.14 57.38 -54.60
C ARG A 237 49.24 58.44 -54.50
N GLU A 238 49.88 58.57 -53.34
CA GLU A 238 50.98 59.53 -53.15
C GLU A 238 52.30 59.04 -53.77
N THR A 239 52.48 57.72 -53.92
CA THR A 239 53.68 57.11 -54.51
C THR A 239 53.64 56.92 -56.03
N ASN A 240 52.50 57.15 -56.68
CA ASN A 240 52.31 57.04 -58.14
C ASN A 240 52.13 58.42 -58.74
#